data_AF-A0A6G3UHM1-F1
#
_entry.id   AF-A0A6G3UHM1-F1
#
_cell.length_a   1.000
_cell.length_b   1.000
_cell.length_c   1.000
_cell.angle_alpha   90.00
_cell.angle_beta   90.00
_cell.angle_gamma   90.00
#
_symmetry.space_group_name_H-M   'P 1'
#
loop_
_entity.id
_entity.type
_entity.pdbx_description
1 polymer ?
#
loop_
_entity_poly.entity_id
_entity_poly.type
_entity_poly.pdbx_seq_one_letter_code
_entity_poly.pdbx_strand_id
1 'polypeptide(L)'
;MHSLPAVSLSEISALAGCSVVFLPSDPSRTGRLAFWHPDGSSPPDGPGETGTLTVADADGLPYEVPARLLPVGDALPVLTRARASAGASAAVAFWGAAGLLALQFAARGLLLPGLSATDHDTWRSGPLTADDRTRIRTLAASMPPTAHAV
;
A
#
# COMPACT_ATOMS: atom_id res chain seq x y z
N MET A 1 -1.40 -25.67 -2.75
CA MET A 1 -0.28 -24.94 -2.12
C MET A 1 -0.09 -23.66 -2.91
N HIS A 2 -0.46 -22.50 -2.36
CA HIS A 2 -0.19 -21.23 -3.01
C HIS A 2 1.28 -20.88 -2.76
N SER A 3 2.13 -21.13 -3.75
CA SER A 3 3.50 -20.61 -3.73
C SER A 3 3.41 -19.12 -4.01
N LEU A 4 3.64 -18.29 -2.99
CA LEU A 4 3.87 -16.87 -3.23
C LEU A 4 5.15 -16.77 -4.06
N PRO A 5 5.13 -16.22 -5.28
CA PRO A 5 6.37 -16.01 -6.02
C PRO A 5 7.30 -15.17 -5.15
N ALA A 6 8.53 -15.65 -4.96
CA ALA A 6 9.54 -14.90 -4.23
C ALA A 6 9.92 -13.68 -5.09
N VAL A 7 9.40 -12.51 -4.75
CA VAL A 7 9.79 -11.26 -5.42
C VAL A 7 11.30 -11.09 -5.27
N SER A 8 11.98 -10.93 -6.41
CA SER A 8 13.42 -10.75 -6.47
C SER A 8 13.86 -9.41 -5.86
N LEU A 9 15.13 -9.33 -5.44
CA LEU A 9 15.72 -8.09 -4.94
C LEU A 9 15.72 -6.97 -5.98
N SER A 10 15.86 -7.31 -7.26
CA SER A 10 15.77 -6.38 -8.39
C SER A 10 14.38 -5.79 -8.53
N GLU A 11 13.32 -6.61 -8.45
CA GLU A 11 11.93 -6.13 -8.52
C GLU A 11 11.59 -5.25 -7.31
N ILE A 12 12.04 -5.64 -6.10
CA ILE A 12 11.86 -4.83 -4.89
C ILE A 12 12.55 -3.47 -5.04
N SER A 13 13.78 -3.46 -5.54
CA SER A 13 14.56 -2.23 -5.71
C SER A 13 13.94 -1.31 -6.76
N ALA A 14 13.42 -1.88 -7.86
CA ALA A 14 12.76 -1.13 -8.91
C ALA A 14 11.46 -0.47 -8.42
N LEU A 15 10.61 -1.22 -7.70
CA LEU A 15 9.37 -0.69 -7.13
C LEU A 15 9.60 0.26 -5.95
N ALA A 16 10.75 0.20 -5.28
CA ALA A 16 11.08 1.10 -4.16
C ALA A 16 11.12 2.57 -4.59
N GLY A 17 11.58 2.85 -5.82
CA GLY A 17 11.66 4.20 -6.38
C GLY A 17 10.33 4.77 -6.88
N CYS A 18 9.30 3.94 -7.07
CA CYS A 18 7.98 4.40 -7.46
C CYS A 18 7.27 5.11 -6.30
N SER A 19 6.31 5.98 -6.60
CA SER A 19 5.23 6.32 -5.67
C SER A 19 4.25 5.16 -5.58
N VAL A 20 3.42 5.12 -4.53
CA VAL A 20 2.42 4.07 -4.33
C VAL A 20 1.19 4.56 -3.57
N VAL A 21 0.01 4.15 -4.01
CA VAL A 21 -1.28 4.43 -3.33
C VAL A 21 -2.06 3.15 -3.10
N PHE A 22 -2.90 3.14 -2.06
CA PHE A 22 -3.88 2.07 -1.85
C PHE A 22 -5.20 2.40 -2.55
N LEU A 23 -5.69 1.46 -3.36
CA LEU A 23 -6.99 1.50 -4.01
C LEU A 23 -7.96 0.61 -3.23
N PRO A 24 -8.88 1.19 -2.43
CA PRO A 24 -9.83 0.42 -1.65
C PRO A 24 -10.83 -0.31 -2.56
N SER A 25 -11.37 -1.42 -2.05
CA SER A 25 -12.41 -2.21 -2.72
C SER A 25 -13.32 -2.82 -1.67
N ASP A 26 -14.50 -3.25 -2.08
CA ASP A 26 -15.43 -4.03 -1.27
C ASP A 26 -15.78 -5.31 -2.05
N PRO A 27 -15.34 -6.50 -1.60
CA PRO A 27 -14.73 -6.80 -0.30
C PRO A 27 -13.29 -6.27 -0.16
N SER A 28 -12.87 -5.89 1.05
CA SER A 28 -11.53 -5.27 1.28
C SER A 28 -10.35 -6.11 0.78
N ARG A 29 -10.49 -7.43 0.70
CA ARG A 29 -9.45 -8.35 0.19
C ARG A 29 -9.16 -8.20 -1.31
N THR A 30 -10.01 -7.50 -2.07
CA THR A 30 -9.78 -7.20 -3.50
C THR A 30 -9.15 -5.84 -3.74
N GLY A 31 -8.84 -5.09 -2.68
CA GLY A 31 -8.08 -3.85 -2.77
C GLY A 31 -6.67 -4.07 -3.34
N ARG A 32 -6.10 -3.02 -3.94
CA ARG A 32 -4.82 -3.10 -4.68
C ARG A 32 -3.88 -1.97 -4.27
N LEU A 33 -2.58 -2.17 -4.46
CA LEU A 33 -1.58 -1.10 -4.41
C LEU A 33 -1.22 -0.74 -5.85
N ALA A 34 -1.28 0.54 -6.19
CA ALA A 34 -0.88 1.04 -7.50
C ALA A 34 0.46 1.76 -7.39
N PHE A 35 1.48 1.23 -8.05
CA PHE A 35 2.80 1.83 -8.17
C PHE A 35 2.88 2.67 -9.45
N TRP A 36 3.41 3.88 -9.34
CA TRP A 36 3.46 4.87 -10.43
C TRP A 36 4.64 5.83 -10.26
N HIS A 37 5.02 6.56 -11.30
CA HIS A 37 6.02 7.62 -11.21
C HIS A 37 5.40 9.02 -11.31
N PRO A 38 5.77 9.97 -10.42
CA PRO A 38 5.31 11.35 -10.50
C PRO A 38 5.68 12.10 -11.78
N ASP A 39 6.70 11.63 -12.51
CA ASP A 39 7.11 12.19 -13.81
C ASP A 39 6.28 11.64 -14.99
N GLY A 40 5.33 10.75 -14.74
CA GLY A 40 4.48 10.11 -15.75
C GLY A 40 5.15 8.96 -16.51
N SER A 41 6.40 8.60 -16.17
CA SER A 41 7.06 7.44 -16.77
C SER A 41 6.41 6.12 -16.34
N SER A 42 6.54 5.10 -17.20
CA SER A 42 6.00 3.77 -16.88
C SER A 42 6.75 3.16 -15.69
N PRO A 43 6.03 2.60 -14.69
CA PRO A 43 6.67 1.81 -13.65
C PRO A 43 7.38 0.58 -14.25
N PRO A 44 8.38 0.02 -13.55
CA PRO A 44 9.15 -1.12 -14.04
C PRO A 44 8.26 -2.32 -14.35
N ASP A 45 8.67 -3.12 -15.33
CA ASP A 45 8.05 -4.42 -15.59
C ASP A 45 8.20 -5.35 -14.38
N GLY A 46 7.23 -6.23 -14.19
CA GLY A 46 7.19 -7.13 -13.04
C GLY A 46 5.79 -7.72 -12.82
N PRO A 47 5.56 -8.35 -11.66
CA PRO A 47 4.25 -8.90 -11.32
C PRO A 47 3.16 -7.82 -11.24
N GLY A 48 1.91 -8.26 -11.26
CA GLY A 48 0.73 -7.40 -11.26
C GLY A 48 0.25 -7.02 -12.66
N GLU A 49 -0.77 -6.18 -12.70
CA GLU A 49 -1.42 -5.72 -13.94
C GLU A 49 -0.94 -4.31 -14.29
N THR A 50 -0.69 -4.04 -15.58
CA THR A 50 -0.62 -2.65 -16.07
C THR A 50 -2.00 -2.02 -16.02
N GLY A 51 -2.07 -0.74 -15.69
CA GLY A 51 -3.28 0.06 -15.83
C GLY A 51 -2.95 1.55 -15.90
N THR A 52 -4.00 2.35 -15.87
CA THR A 52 -3.93 3.81 -15.76
C THR A 52 -4.43 4.22 -14.39
N LEU A 53 -3.79 5.20 -13.78
CA LEU A 53 -4.19 5.80 -12.51
C LEU A 53 -4.46 7.28 -12.72
N THR A 54 -5.63 7.76 -12.26
CA THR A 54 -5.89 9.20 -12.16
C THR A 54 -5.32 9.69 -10.85
N VAL A 55 -4.43 10.67 -10.89
CA VAL A 55 -3.76 11.25 -9.73
C VAL A 55 -3.95 12.76 -9.72
N ALA A 56 -3.98 13.37 -8.53
CA ALA A 56 -3.96 14.81 -8.35
C ALA A 56 -2.51 15.35 -8.37
N ASP A 57 -2.29 16.43 -9.09
CA ASP A 57 -1.01 17.17 -9.07
C ASP A 57 -0.89 18.05 -7.82
N ALA A 58 0.17 18.88 -7.78
CA ALA A 58 0.41 19.79 -6.66
C ALA A 58 -0.69 20.86 -6.49
N ASP A 59 -1.41 21.19 -7.56
CA ASP A 59 -2.54 22.14 -7.55
C ASP A 59 -3.90 21.42 -7.33
N GLY A 60 -3.88 20.10 -7.19
CA GLY A 60 -5.07 19.26 -7.02
C GLY A 60 -5.80 18.93 -8.32
N LEU A 61 -5.21 19.21 -9.48
CA LEU A 61 -5.81 18.92 -10.77
C LEU A 61 -5.56 17.45 -11.15
N PRO A 62 -6.59 16.73 -11.65
CA PRO A 62 -6.45 15.33 -12.01
C PRO A 62 -5.68 15.17 -13.34
N TYR A 63 -4.75 14.22 -13.38
CA TYR A 63 -4.08 13.76 -14.59
C TYR A 63 -3.88 12.24 -14.56
N GLU A 64 -3.71 11.64 -15.74
CA GLU A 64 -3.53 10.19 -15.88
C GLU A 64 -2.06 9.81 -15.97
N VAL A 65 -1.68 8.75 -15.26
CA VAL A 65 -0.33 8.14 -15.31
C VAL A 65 -0.40 6.63 -15.51
N PRO A 66 0.58 6.02 -16.19
CA PRO A 66 0.73 4.57 -16.18
C PRO A 66 0.97 4.07 -14.75
N ALA A 67 0.35 2.94 -14.41
CA ALA A 67 0.48 2.32 -13.11
C ALA A 67 0.63 0.80 -13.20
N ARG A 68 1.27 0.23 -12.18
CA ARG A 68 1.37 -1.21 -11.96
C ARG A 68 0.60 -1.57 -10.71
N LEU A 69 -0.46 -2.36 -10.87
CA LEU A 69 -1.39 -2.70 -9.82
C LEU A 69 -1.10 -4.09 -9.28
N LEU A 70 -0.81 -4.17 -7.98
CA LEU A 70 -0.58 -5.42 -7.26
C LEU A 70 -1.71 -5.67 -6.26
N PRO A 71 -2.21 -6.91 -6.13
CA PRO A 71 -2.99 -7.30 -4.96
C PRO A 71 -2.22 -7.02 -3.66
N VAL A 72 -2.92 -6.69 -2.57
CA VAL A 72 -2.29 -6.40 -1.27
C VAL A 72 -1.34 -7.52 -0.82
N GLY A 73 -1.71 -8.78 -1.04
CA GLY A 73 -0.87 -9.93 -0.69
C GLY A 73 0.49 -9.94 -1.38
N ASP A 74 0.56 -9.50 -2.63
CA ASP A 74 1.79 -9.45 -3.41
C ASP A 74 2.60 -8.17 -3.12
N ALA A 75 1.91 -7.07 -2.82
CA ALA A 75 2.53 -5.79 -2.50
C ALA A 75 3.18 -5.78 -1.09
N LEU A 76 2.61 -6.49 -0.11
CA LEU A 76 3.09 -6.48 1.28
C LEU A 76 4.57 -6.90 1.43
N PRO A 77 5.03 -8.03 0.83
CA PRO A 77 6.45 -8.39 0.84
C PRO A 77 7.36 -7.33 0.22
N VAL A 78 6.91 -6.66 -0.85
CA VAL A 78 7.67 -5.57 -1.50
C VAL A 78 7.78 -4.39 -0.55
N LEU A 79 6.65 -3.86 -0.08
CA LEU A 79 6.59 -2.65 0.75
C LEU A 79 7.34 -2.81 2.07
N THR A 80 7.17 -3.95 2.75
CA THR A 80 7.81 -4.19 4.05
C THR A 80 9.34 -4.29 3.96
N ARG A 81 9.90 -4.70 2.81
CA ARG A 81 11.34 -4.71 2.53
C ARG A 81 11.84 -3.38 1.97
N ALA A 82 11.11 -2.80 1.01
CA ALA A 82 11.48 -1.58 0.33
C ALA A 82 11.47 -0.36 1.25
N ARG A 83 10.61 -0.31 2.28
CA ARG A 83 10.48 0.85 3.20
C ARG A 83 11.77 1.31 3.87
N ALA A 84 12.78 0.46 3.97
CA ALA A 84 14.07 0.76 4.61
C ALA A 84 15.20 0.95 3.57
N SER A 85 14.88 0.88 2.27
CA SER A 85 15.83 1.13 1.20
C SER A 85 16.18 2.62 1.14
N ALA A 86 17.45 2.92 0.84
CA ALA A 86 17.91 4.30 0.64
C ALA A 86 17.22 5.00 -0.54
N GLY A 87 16.71 4.24 -1.51
CA GLY A 87 15.97 4.75 -2.67
C GLY A 87 14.45 4.70 -2.53
N ALA A 88 13.91 4.42 -1.33
CA ALA A 88 12.48 4.35 -1.13
C ALA A 88 11.82 5.73 -1.29
N SER A 89 10.77 5.82 -2.12
CA SER A 89 9.92 7.00 -2.11
C SER A 89 9.23 7.16 -0.75
N ALA A 90 8.83 8.39 -0.41
CA ALA A 90 8.09 8.66 0.82
C ALA A 90 6.80 7.83 0.91
N ALA A 91 6.10 7.63 -0.22
CA ALA A 91 4.88 6.84 -0.27
C ALA A 91 5.14 5.34 -0.02
N VAL A 92 6.22 4.78 -0.58
CA VAL A 92 6.63 3.40 -0.32
C VAL A 92 7.02 3.21 1.15
N ALA A 93 7.79 4.14 1.71
CA ALA A 93 8.14 4.11 3.13
C ALA A 93 6.89 4.16 4.02
N PHE A 94 5.93 5.03 3.71
CA PHE A 94 4.66 5.15 4.41
C PHE A 94 3.83 3.86 4.36
N TRP A 95 3.54 3.34 3.16
CA TRP A 95 2.71 2.15 3.01
C TRP A 95 3.39 0.88 3.52
N GLY A 96 4.73 0.81 3.48
CA GLY A 96 5.48 -0.26 4.12
C GLY A 96 5.47 -0.18 5.65
N ALA A 97 5.51 1.03 6.23
CA ALA A 97 5.31 1.22 7.68
C ALA A 97 3.88 0.87 8.10
N ALA A 98 2.88 1.26 7.31
CA ALA A 98 1.48 0.91 7.51
C ALA A 98 1.26 -0.61 7.50
N GLY A 99 1.79 -1.29 6.48
CA GLY A 99 1.73 -2.75 6.37
C GLY A 99 2.40 -3.44 7.56
N LEU A 100 3.58 -2.98 7.99
CA LEU A 100 4.27 -3.51 9.17
C LEU A 100 3.45 -3.32 10.46
N LEU A 101 2.85 -2.15 10.66
CA LEU A 101 2.02 -1.87 11.84
C LEU A 101 0.77 -2.77 11.86
N ALA A 102 0.10 -2.93 10.72
CA ALA A 102 -1.03 -3.85 10.58
C ALA A 102 -0.64 -5.32 10.88
N LEU A 103 0.51 -5.77 10.39
CA LEU A 103 1.04 -7.11 10.68
C LEU A 103 1.37 -7.28 12.17
N GLN A 104 1.87 -6.25 12.85
CA GLN A 104 2.10 -6.29 14.29
C GLN A 104 0.80 -6.42 15.09
N PHE A 105 -0.28 -5.76 14.66
CA PHE A 105 -1.61 -5.94 15.26
C PHE A 105 -2.15 -7.35 15.03
N ALA A 106 -2.03 -7.88 13.81
CA ALA A 106 -2.44 -9.24 13.48
C ALA A 106 -1.66 -10.28 14.30
N ALA A 107 -0.33 -10.13 14.43
CA ALA A 107 0.52 -11.02 15.23
C ALA A 107 0.16 -11.02 16.73
N ARG A 108 -0.41 -9.91 17.22
CA ARG A 108 -0.93 -9.79 18.60
C ARG A 108 -2.38 -10.28 18.74
N GLY A 109 -3.00 -10.78 17.68
CA GLY A 109 -4.40 -11.21 17.69
C GLY A 109 -5.41 -10.07 17.78
N LEU A 110 -5.00 -8.83 17.46
CA LEU A 110 -5.88 -7.65 17.52
C LEU A 110 -6.70 -7.52 16.24
N LEU A 111 -7.57 -8.50 15.98
CA LEU A 111 -8.45 -8.55 14.82
C LEU A 111 -9.89 -8.78 15.28
N LEU A 112 -10.78 -7.86 14.92
CA LEU A 112 -12.20 -7.96 15.17
C LEU A 112 -12.93 -8.28 13.87
N PRO A 113 -13.76 -9.34 13.82
CA PRO A 113 -14.61 -9.59 12.67
C PRO A 113 -15.72 -8.54 12.57
N GLY A 114 -16.28 -8.40 11.38
CA GLY A 114 -17.42 -7.53 11.08
C GLY A 114 -17.91 -7.74 9.66
N LEU A 115 -18.86 -6.90 9.24
CA LEU A 115 -19.40 -6.87 7.90
C LEU A 115 -19.19 -5.49 7.28
N SER A 116 -18.89 -5.44 5.99
CA SER A 116 -18.94 -4.20 5.22
C SER A 116 -20.39 -3.74 5.03
N ALA A 117 -20.57 -2.53 4.47
CA ALA A 117 -21.91 -2.02 4.16
C ALA A 117 -22.64 -2.87 3.10
N THR A 118 -21.91 -3.66 2.31
CA THR A 118 -22.46 -4.55 1.27
C THR A 118 -22.50 -6.02 1.70
N ASP A 119 -22.42 -6.29 3.02
CA ASP A 119 -22.55 -7.63 3.60
C ASP A 119 -21.39 -8.59 3.26
N HIS A 120 -20.18 -8.05 3.10
CA HIS A 120 -18.98 -8.85 3.00
C HIS A 120 -18.24 -8.98 4.34
N ASP A 121 -17.70 -10.17 4.62
CA ASP A 121 -16.82 -10.39 5.78
C ASP A 121 -15.64 -9.41 5.77
N THR A 122 -15.45 -8.71 6.88
CA THR A 122 -14.34 -7.78 7.11
C THR A 122 -13.62 -8.06 8.41
N TRP A 123 -12.36 -7.62 8.46
CA TRP A 123 -11.54 -7.63 9.66
C TRP A 123 -11.02 -6.21 9.91
N ARG A 124 -11.16 -5.73 11.14
CA ARG A 124 -10.56 -4.45 11.57
C ARG A 124 -9.61 -4.65 12.72
N SER A 125 -8.57 -3.82 12.81
CA SER A 125 -7.64 -3.88 13.94
C SER A 125 -8.33 -3.47 15.24
N GLY A 126 -8.23 -4.32 16.28
CA GLY A 126 -8.76 -4.01 17.60
C GLY A 126 -8.91 -5.22 18.54
N PRO A 127 -9.20 -4.97 19.83
CA PRO A 127 -9.28 -3.66 20.48
C PRO A 127 -7.90 -3.01 20.60
N LEU A 128 -7.81 -1.71 20.29
CA LEU A 128 -6.54 -0.96 20.28
C LEU A 128 -6.28 -0.30 21.63
N THR A 129 -5.04 -0.36 22.11
CA THR A 129 -4.60 0.38 23.30
C THR A 129 -4.44 1.88 23.00
N ALA A 130 -4.14 2.69 24.02
CA ALA A 130 -3.81 4.11 23.82
C ALA A 130 -2.56 4.28 22.94
N ASP A 131 -1.53 3.46 23.18
CA ASP A 131 -0.28 3.48 22.42
C ASP A 131 -0.48 3.06 20.97
N ASP A 132 -1.30 2.03 20.73
CA ASP A 132 -1.64 1.58 19.38
C ASP A 132 -2.32 2.71 18.58
N ARG A 133 -3.26 3.42 19.20
CA ARG A 133 -3.91 4.59 18.60
C ARG A 133 -2.92 5.73 18.34
N THR A 134 -1.96 5.97 19.25
CA THR A 134 -0.91 6.97 19.04
C THR A 134 -0.06 6.61 17.82
N ARG A 135 0.37 5.36 17.67
CA ARG A 135 1.13 4.90 16.49
C ARG A 135 0.37 5.10 15.19
N ILE A 136 -0.93 4.78 15.16
CA ILE A 136 -1.78 5.01 13.98
C ILE A 136 -1.88 6.50 13.66
N ARG A 137 -2.08 7.37 14.66
CA ARG A 137 -2.16 8.82 14.45
C ARG A 137 -0.83 9.39 13.95
N THR A 138 0.28 8.98 14.53
CA THR A 138 1.62 9.39 14.09
C THR A 138 1.86 8.97 12.64
N LEU A 139 1.50 7.73 12.29
CA LEU A 139 1.58 7.25 10.92
C LEU A 139 0.72 8.11 9.99
N ALA A 140 -0.56 8.30 10.30
CA ALA A 140 -1.48 9.11 9.49
C ALA A 140 -0.99 10.55 9.30
N ALA A 141 -0.46 11.18 10.35
CA ALA A 141 0.13 12.52 10.28
C ALA A 141 1.42 12.59 9.43
N SER A 142 2.06 11.45 9.17
CA SER A 142 3.26 11.34 8.34
C SER A 142 2.94 10.96 6.89
N MET A 143 1.65 10.83 6.52
CA MET A 143 1.24 10.43 5.17
C MET A 143 1.68 11.50 4.15
N PRO A 144 2.56 11.17 3.19
CA PRO A 144 2.92 12.12 2.14
C PRO A 144 1.75 12.27 1.16
N PRO A 145 1.57 13.44 0.50
CA PRO A 145 0.47 13.65 -0.44
C PRO A 145 0.40 12.59 -1.53
N THR A 146 1.55 12.16 -2.05
CA THR A 146 1.63 11.15 -3.12
C THR A 146 1.18 9.75 -2.70
N ALA A 147 1.00 9.47 -1.40
CA ALA A 147 0.44 8.22 -0.88
C ALA A 147 -1.09 8.17 -0.89
N HIS A 148 -1.75 9.32 -1.13
CA HIS A 148 -3.21 9.50 -1.18
C HIS A 148 -3.58 10.52 -2.29
N ALA A 149 -2.92 10.45 -3.44
CA ALA A 149 -3.15 11.39 -4.53
C ALA A 149 -4.31 10.99 -5.45
N VAL A 150 -5.22 10.10 -5.00
CA VAL A 150 -6.29 9.51 -5.82
C VAL A 150 -7.66 9.70 -5.19
#